data_AF-A0A7G2E6M6-F1
#
_entry.id   AF-A0A7G2E6M6-F1
#
_cell.length_a   1.000
_cell.length_b   1.000
_cell.length_c   1.000
_cell.angle_alpha   90.00
_cell.angle_beta   90.00
_cell.angle_gamma   90.00
#
_symmetry.space_group_name_H-M   'P 1'
#
loop_
_entity.id
_entity.type
_entity.pdbx_description
1 polymer ?
#
loop_
_entity_poly.entity_id
_entity_poly.type
_entity_poly.pdbx_seq_one_letter_code
_entity_poly.pdbx_strand_id
1 'polypeptide(L)'
;MDEFEGLKREVERLLDMVDSENSDCEEKIAIQEEVGDLPSSSVAVEFLEDEIDRKEEILLAASCTLLNMISGLDHSFDGNERDMGRLQVEEFRAACLGHKVLVNETEEQTFERADLIRTLWQKKILDSVRLAYLQGEKEMPFRPYDQTELEALKTDSGEKVYRLVRKGFREARVAVRTSVDFKPWDLEEGRECTLSELLDQLQALIRGRIRRHA
;
A
#
# COMPACT_ATOMS: atom_id res chain seq x y z
N MET A 1 43.55 -29.96 -20.87
CA MET A 1 43.41 -28.51 -20.64
C MET A 1 41.96 -28.11 -20.37
N ASP A 2 40.96 -28.89 -20.78
CA ASP A 2 39.54 -28.56 -20.60
C ASP A 2 38.96 -28.77 -19.18
N GLU A 3 39.53 -29.67 -18.38
CA GLU A 3 39.04 -29.91 -17.00
C GLU A 3 39.36 -28.74 -16.05
N PHE A 4 40.48 -28.04 -16.28
CA PHE A 4 40.90 -26.89 -15.47
C PHE A 4 40.02 -25.65 -15.75
N GLU A 5 39.63 -25.43 -17.01
CA GLU A 5 38.69 -24.38 -17.39
C GLU A 5 37.25 -24.68 -16.93
N GLY A 6 36.89 -25.97 -16.82
CA GLY A 6 35.64 -26.38 -16.19
C GLY A 6 35.60 -26.06 -14.71
N LEU A 7 36.70 -26.34 -13.99
CA LEU A 7 36.83 -26.06 -12.56
C LEU A 7 36.83 -24.55 -12.27
N LYS A 8 37.48 -23.76 -13.13
CA LYS A 8 37.52 -22.30 -13.00
C LYS A 8 36.12 -21.68 -13.13
N ARG A 9 35.33 -22.13 -14.10
CA ARG A 9 33.92 -21.70 -14.26
C ARG A 9 33.04 -22.08 -13.07
N GLU A 10 33.27 -23.24 -12.47
CA GLU A 10 32.52 -23.65 -11.29
C GLU A 10 32.89 -22.83 -10.05
N VAL A 11 34.17 -22.47 -9.90
CA VAL A 11 34.62 -21.58 -8.82
C VAL A 11 34.08 -20.16 -9.01
N GLU A 12 34.09 -19.62 -10.23
CA GLU A 12 33.50 -18.31 -10.53
C GLU A 12 31.98 -18.30 -10.24
N ARG A 13 31.26 -19.36 -10.62
CA ARG A 13 29.84 -19.53 -10.30
C ARG A 13 29.58 -19.58 -8.79
N LEU A 14 30.43 -20.29 -8.02
CA LEU A 14 30.29 -20.37 -6.57
C LEU A 14 30.62 -19.03 -5.89
N LEU A 15 31.57 -18.26 -6.41
CA LEU A 15 31.87 -16.91 -5.93
C LEU A 15 30.70 -15.95 -6.18
N ASP A 16 30.11 -15.96 -7.38
CA ASP A 16 28.92 -15.15 -7.69
C ASP A 16 27.72 -15.52 -6.80
N MET A 17 27.55 -16.80 -6.48
CA MET A 17 26.51 -17.25 -5.56
C MET A 17 26.76 -16.75 -4.13
N VAL A 18 28.01 -16.85 -3.64
CA VAL A 18 28.40 -16.35 -2.32
C VAL A 18 28.29 -14.83 -2.22
N ASP A 19 28.59 -14.08 -3.29
CA ASP A 19 28.44 -12.62 -3.32
C ASP A 19 26.96 -12.21 -3.34
N SER A 20 26.09 -12.98 -3.99
CA SER A 20 24.63 -12.76 -3.92
C SER A 20 24.04 -13.11 -2.55
N GLU A 21 24.52 -14.19 -1.92
CA GLU A 21 24.12 -14.58 -0.56
C GLU A 21 24.68 -13.60 0.49
N ASN A 22 25.86 -13.02 0.26
CA ASN A 22 26.44 -11.98 1.11
C ASN A 22 25.67 -10.65 0.96
N SER A 23 25.20 -10.27 -0.23
CA SER A 23 24.32 -9.11 -0.44
C SER A 23 22.98 -9.26 0.29
N ASP A 24 22.36 -10.44 0.21
CA ASP A 24 21.13 -10.76 0.95
C ASP A 24 21.37 -10.83 2.47
N CYS A 25 22.58 -11.22 2.89
CA CYS A 25 23.02 -11.15 4.28
C CYS A 25 23.27 -9.72 4.74
N GLU A 26 23.85 -8.84 3.92
CA GLU A 26 24.07 -7.43 4.26
C GLU A 26 22.76 -6.67 4.39
N GLU A 27 21.76 -6.92 3.55
CA GLU A 27 20.42 -6.33 3.69
C GLU A 27 19.68 -6.88 4.93
N LYS A 28 19.83 -8.18 5.23
CA LYS A 28 19.32 -8.78 6.47
C LYS A 28 20.05 -8.29 7.71
N ILE A 29 21.37 -8.07 7.66
CA ILE A 29 22.19 -7.55 8.75
C ILE A 29 21.88 -6.08 8.96
N ALA A 30 21.66 -5.28 7.91
CA ALA A 30 21.18 -3.91 8.05
C ALA A 30 19.83 -3.87 8.76
N ILE A 31 18.87 -4.73 8.38
CA ILE A 31 17.59 -4.88 9.09
C ILE A 31 17.81 -5.37 10.53
N GLN A 32 18.75 -6.28 10.77
CA GLN A 32 18.99 -6.90 12.07
C GLN A 32 19.81 -6.01 13.03
N GLU A 33 20.69 -5.15 12.53
CA GLU A 33 21.35 -4.07 13.28
C GLU A 33 20.36 -2.93 13.58
N GLU A 34 19.45 -2.59 12.65
CA GLU A 34 18.35 -1.64 12.92
C GLU A 34 17.36 -2.20 13.95
N VAL A 35 17.18 -3.52 14.00
CA VAL A 35 16.30 -4.22 14.95
C VAL A 35 16.97 -4.50 16.29
N GLY A 36 18.30 -4.66 16.33
CA GLY A 36 19.06 -4.98 17.53
C GLY A 36 19.01 -3.91 18.63
N ASP A 37 18.73 -2.67 18.23
CA ASP A 37 18.63 -1.51 19.13
C ASP A 37 17.17 -1.03 19.39
N LEU A 38 16.14 -1.79 18.97
CA LEU A 38 14.75 -1.36 19.14
C LEU A 38 14.27 -1.44 20.61
N PRO A 39 13.85 -0.30 21.21
CA PRO A 39 13.34 -0.27 22.58
C PRO A 39 11.88 -0.73 22.59
N SER A 40 11.50 -1.69 23.45
CA SER A 40 10.11 -2.19 23.60
C SER A 40 9.50 -2.80 22.32
N SER A 41 8.88 -3.98 22.44
CA SER A 41 8.21 -4.66 21.31
C SER A 41 7.19 -3.78 20.57
N SER A 42 6.68 -2.70 21.19
CA SER A 42 5.73 -1.77 20.58
C SER A 42 6.35 -0.85 19.53
N VAL A 43 7.57 -0.34 19.78
CA VAL A 43 8.23 0.61 18.85
C VAL A 43 8.69 -0.12 17.58
N ALA A 44 9.14 -1.36 17.73
CA ALA A 44 9.50 -2.21 16.59
C ALA A 44 8.31 -2.48 15.65
N VAL A 45 7.12 -2.71 16.22
CA VAL A 45 5.91 -2.94 15.42
C VAL A 45 5.51 -1.67 14.67
N GLU A 46 5.54 -0.51 15.33
CA GLU A 46 5.22 0.77 14.71
C GLU A 46 6.16 1.08 13.52
N PHE A 47 7.46 0.85 13.70
CA PHE A 47 8.45 1.02 12.63
C PHE A 47 8.15 0.12 11.41
N LEU A 48 7.84 -1.16 11.65
CA LEU A 48 7.52 -2.09 10.57
C LEU A 48 6.22 -1.72 9.86
N GLU A 49 5.20 -1.26 10.59
CA GLU A 49 3.96 -0.77 9.99
C GLU A 49 4.20 0.46 9.10
N ASP A 50 5.07 1.38 9.52
CA ASP A 50 5.50 2.53 8.72
C ASP A 50 6.26 2.11 7.46
N GLU A 51 7.16 1.14 7.57
CA GLU A 51 7.91 0.65 6.42
C GLU A 51 7.00 -0.07 5.41
N ILE A 52 6.03 -0.85 5.88
CA ILE A 52 4.98 -1.43 5.03
C ILE A 52 4.24 -0.32 4.28
N ASP A 53 3.80 0.73 4.98
CA ASP A 53 3.11 1.85 4.34
C ASP A 53 3.96 2.50 3.26
N ARG A 54 5.26 2.73 3.51
CA ARG A 54 6.18 3.30 2.51
C ARG A 54 6.30 2.41 1.26
N LYS A 55 6.45 1.09 1.44
CA LYS A 55 6.55 0.16 0.31
C LYS A 55 5.23 0.11 -0.48
N GLU A 56 4.09 0.10 0.20
CA GLU A 56 2.78 0.14 -0.44
C GLU A 56 2.55 1.47 -1.21
N GLU A 57 3.04 2.61 -0.70
CA GLU A 57 3.00 3.88 -1.45
C GLU A 57 3.80 3.84 -2.74
N ILE A 58 4.98 3.22 -2.72
CA ILE A 58 5.85 3.10 -3.89
C ILE A 58 5.14 2.27 -4.96
N LEU A 59 4.56 1.13 -4.57
CA LEU A 59 3.83 0.24 -5.48
C LEU A 59 2.59 0.94 -6.08
N LEU A 60 1.80 1.61 -5.26
CA LEU A 60 0.63 2.33 -5.72
C LEU A 60 1.00 3.49 -6.64
N ALA A 61 2.03 4.27 -6.31
CA ALA A 61 2.49 5.36 -7.16
C ALA A 61 3.07 4.89 -8.50
N ALA A 62 3.77 3.76 -8.52
CA ALA A 62 4.22 3.14 -9.76
C ALA A 62 3.02 2.76 -10.65
N SER A 63 1.97 2.19 -10.04
CA SER A 63 0.74 1.82 -10.72
C SER A 63 0.00 3.04 -11.29
N CYS A 64 -0.16 4.11 -10.50
CA CYS A 64 -0.74 5.38 -10.95
C CYS A 64 0.09 6.03 -12.08
N THR A 65 1.42 5.95 -12.00
CA THR A 65 2.31 6.46 -13.05
C THR A 65 2.12 5.72 -14.37
N LEU A 66 1.96 4.39 -14.32
CA LEU A 66 1.68 3.58 -15.51
C LEU A 66 0.34 3.95 -16.15
N LEU A 67 -0.72 4.13 -15.35
CA LEU A 67 -2.02 4.58 -15.83
C LEU A 67 -1.93 5.95 -16.54
N ASN A 68 -1.23 6.91 -15.93
CA ASN A 68 -1.03 8.24 -16.49
C ASN A 68 -0.26 8.19 -17.82
N MET A 69 0.74 7.32 -17.93
CA MET A 69 1.51 7.18 -19.17
C MET A 69 0.74 6.47 -20.28
N ILE A 70 -0.18 5.57 -19.90
CA ILE A 70 -0.84 4.64 -20.84
C ILE A 70 -2.32 4.56 -20.49
N SER A 71 -3.09 5.49 -21.05
CA SER A 71 -4.55 5.56 -20.84
C SER A 71 -5.32 4.30 -21.24
N GLY A 72 -4.73 3.43 -22.08
CA GLY A 72 -5.31 2.13 -22.44
C GLY A 72 -5.25 1.07 -21.33
N LEU A 73 -4.55 1.34 -20.22
CA LEU A 73 -4.57 0.51 -19.00
C LEU A 73 -5.65 0.95 -18.01
N ASP A 74 -6.22 2.15 -18.18
CA ASP A 74 -7.26 2.64 -17.31
C ASP A 74 -8.64 2.13 -17.77
N HIS A 75 -9.48 1.78 -16.81
CA HIS A 75 -10.84 1.31 -17.05
C HIS A 75 -11.85 2.42 -16.82
N SER A 76 -12.98 2.37 -17.52
CA SER A 76 -14.06 3.35 -17.41
C SER A 76 -14.96 3.18 -16.18
N PHE A 77 -14.60 2.30 -15.24
CA PHE A 77 -15.36 2.12 -14.01
C PHE A 77 -15.22 3.36 -13.14
N ASP A 78 -16.32 4.00 -12.77
CA ASP A 78 -16.36 5.22 -11.96
C ASP A 78 -16.90 4.95 -10.54
N GLY A 79 -16.79 3.70 -10.09
CA GLY A 79 -17.20 3.31 -8.75
C GLY A 79 -16.39 3.98 -7.65
N ASN A 80 -17.09 4.29 -6.57
CA ASN A 80 -16.55 4.90 -5.36
C ASN A 80 -15.39 4.10 -4.74
N GLU A 81 -15.29 2.80 -5.04
CA GLU A 81 -14.25 1.89 -4.59
C GLU A 81 -12.85 2.30 -5.09
N ARG A 82 -12.81 2.99 -6.23
CA ARG A 82 -11.58 3.48 -6.85
C ARG A 82 -11.06 4.75 -6.21
N ASP A 83 -11.89 5.51 -5.51
CA ASP A 83 -11.51 6.80 -4.93
C ASP A 83 -10.33 6.62 -3.97
N MET A 84 -9.23 7.30 -4.26
CA MET A 84 -8.04 7.31 -3.41
C MET A 84 -8.34 7.95 -2.05
N GLY A 85 -8.00 7.25 -0.97
CA GLY A 85 -8.19 7.73 0.40
C GLY A 85 -9.64 7.67 0.89
N ARG A 86 -10.52 7.01 0.16
CA ARG A 86 -11.89 6.76 0.59
C ARG A 86 -11.98 5.52 1.48
N LEU A 87 -12.50 5.73 2.67
CA LEU A 87 -12.87 4.67 3.61
C LEU A 87 -14.22 4.10 3.20
N GLN A 88 -14.20 2.89 2.64
CA GLN A 88 -15.40 2.20 2.12
C GLN A 88 -16.31 1.76 3.27
N VAL A 89 -17.61 2.06 3.14
CA VAL A 89 -18.61 1.81 4.20
C VAL A 89 -18.65 0.34 4.57
N GLU A 90 -18.78 -0.55 3.58
CA GLU A 90 -18.94 -1.98 3.82
C GLU A 90 -17.67 -2.63 4.40
N GLU A 91 -16.48 -2.23 3.94
CA GLU A 91 -15.23 -2.71 4.53
C GLU A 91 -15.09 -2.27 5.99
N PHE A 92 -15.46 -1.02 6.30
CA PHE A 92 -15.39 -0.49 7.65
C PHE A 92 -16.37 -1.17 8.61
N ARG A 93 -17.61 -1.38 8.14
CA ARG A 93 -18.64 -2.12 8.89
C ARG A 93 -18.22 -3.56 9.14
N ALA A 94 -17.69 -4.25 8.12
CA ALA A 94 -17.17 -5.61 8.26
C ALA A 94 -15.98 -5.68 9.24
N ALA A 95 -15.08 -4.69 9.21
CA ALA A 95 -13.97 -4.60 10.16
C ALA A 95 -14.46 -4.43 11.60
N CYS A 96 -15.47 -3.56 11.82
CA CYS A 96 -16.07 -3.35 13.14
C CYS A 96 -16.88 -4.57 13.63
N LEU A 97 -17.58 -5.30 12.75
CA LEU A 97 -18.26 -6.55 13.11
C LEU A 97 -17.27 -7.63 13.59
N GLY A 98 -16.07 -7.66 13.01
CA GLY A 98 -14.98 -8.51 13.47
C GLY A 98 -14.39 -8.11 14.82
N HIS A 99 -14.76 -6.95 15.35
CA HIS A 99 -14.30 -6.42 16.63
C HIS A 99 -15.44 -5.75 17.41
N LYS A 100 -16.27 -6.58 18.05
CA LYS A 100 -17.32 -6.11 18.94
C LYS A 100 -16.72 -5.56 20.23
N VAL A 101 -17.12 -4.34 20.59
CA VAL A 101 -16.67 -3.65 21.81
C VAL A 101 -17.45 -4.15 23.02
N LEU A 102 -18.73 -4.46 22.83
CA LEU A 102 -19.59 -5.01 23.87
C LEU A 102 -20.01 -6.44 23.52
N VAL A 103 -20.05 -7.32 24.53
CA VAL A 103 -20.43 -8.73 24.36
C VAL A 103 -21.83 -8.88 23.72
N ASN A 104 -22.74 -7.93 24.01
CA ASN A 104 -24.11 -7.93 23.54
C ASN A 104 -24.39 -6.89 22.44
N GLU A 105 -23.34 -6.38 21.78
CA GLU A 105 -23.47 -5.39 20.70
C GLU A 105 -24.27 -6.01 19.53
N THR A 106 -25.38 -5.36 19.17
CA THR A 106 -26.16 -5.72 17.99
C THR A 106 -25.44 -5.27 16.72
N GLU A 107 -25.77 -5.88 15.58
CA GLU A 107 -25.17 -5.47 14.29
C GLU A 107 -25.48 -4.01 13.95
N GLU A 108 -26.69 -3.55 14.25
CA GLU A 108 -27.10 -2.16 14.05
C GLU A 108 -26.24 -1.18 14.87
N GLN A 109 -26.00 -1.48 16.15
CA GLN A 109 -25.10 -0.70 17.00
C GLN A 109 -23.67 -0.69 16.48
N THR A 110 -23.19 -1.82 15.97
CA THR A 110 -21.86 -1.90 15.34
C THR A 110 -21.77 -1.07 14.07
N PHE A 111 -22.83 -1.04 13.25
CA PHE A 111 -22.87 -0.22 12.04
C PHE A 111 -22.91 1.27 12.34
N GLU A 112 -23.71 1.70 13.32
CA GLU A 112 -23.72 3.10 13.76
C GLU A 112 -22.35 3.56 14.23
N ARG A 113 -21.67 2.71 15.03
CA ARG A 113 -20.30 2.97 15.49
C ARG A 113 -19.31 3.01 14.33
N ALA A 114 -19.37 2.04 13.41
CA ALA A 114 -18.51 2.00 12.24
C ALA A 114 -18.67 3.26 11.38
N ASP A 115 -19.91 3.71 11.15
CA ASP A 115 -20.22 4.89 10.36
C ASP A 115 -19.70 6.18 11.03
N LEU A 116 -19.80 6.28 12.36
CA LEU A 116 -19.26 7.40 13.14
C LEU A 116 -17.74 7.49 13.02
N ILE A 117 -17.05 6.37 13.26
CA ILE A 117 -15.58 6.28 13.18
C ILE A 117 -15.13 6.60 11.75
N ARG A 118 -15.73 5.94 10.76
CA ARG A 118 -15.42 6.15 9.34
C ARG A 118 -15.59 7.61 8.95
N THR A 119 -16.68 8.26 9.35
CA THR A 119 -16.95 9.67 9.03
C THR A 119 -15.91 10.60 9.64
N LEU A 120 -15.51 10.36 10.89
CA LEU A 120 -14.46 11.13 11.57
C LEU A 120 -13.12 11.02 10.82
N TRP A 121 -12.68 9.79 10.53
CA TRP A 121 -11.39 9.57 9.89
C TRP A 121 -11.39 9.96 8.41
N GLN A 122 -12.50 9.77 7.70
CA GLN A 122 -12.66 10.26 6.33
C GLN A 122 -12.50 11.78 6.28
N LYS A 123 -13.10 12.50 7.25
CA LYS A 123 -12.93 13.95 7.35
C LYS A 123 -11.47 14.33 7.57
N LYS A 124 -10.77 13.65 8.48
CA LYS A 124 -9.33 13.89 8.72
C LYS A 124 -8.50 13.70 7.45
N ILE A 125 -8.72 12.63 6.70
CA ILE A 125 -8.05 12.38 5.41
C ILE A 125 -8.30 13.54 4.43
N LEU A 126 -9.56 13.93 4.25
CA LEU A 126 -9.93 15.02 3.34
C LEU A 126 -9.35 16.37 3.76
N ASP A 127 -9.34 16.66 5.06
CA ASP A 127 -8.75 17.89 5.60
C ASP A 127 -7.24 17.92 5.36
N SER A 128 -6.53 16.79 5.53
CA SER A 128 -5.09 16.69 5.25
C SER A 128 -4.79 16.89 3.75
N VAL A 129 -5.58 16.29 2.85
CA VAL A 129 -5.46 16.51 1.40
C VAL A 129 -5.67 17.98 1.05
N ARG A 130 -6.73 18.59 1.59
CA ARG A 130 -7.04 20.00 1.37
C ARG A 130 -5.91 20.91 1.83
N LEU A 131 -5.30 20.64 2.99
CA LEU A 131 -4.19 21.43 3.52
C LEU A 131 -2.98 21.38 2.58
N ALA A 132 -2.60 20.20 2.08
CA ALA A 132 -1.51 20.07 1.12
C ALA A 132 -1.75 20.92 -0.15
N TYR A 133 -2.96 20.84 -0.72
CA TYR A 133 -3.31 21.67 -1.88
C TYR A 133 -3.29 23.18 -1.58
N LEU A 134 -3.78 23.61 -0.41
CA LEU A 134 -3.79 25.03 -0.03
C LEU A 134 -2.39 25.60 0.19
N GLN A 135 -1.45 24.77 0.66
CA GLN A 135 -0.06 25.14 0.87
C GLN A 135 0.76 25.09 -0.44
N GLY A 136 0.16 24.64 -1.54
CA GLY A 136 0.86 24.41 -2.81
C GLY A 136 1.87 23.27 -2.71
N GLU A 137 1.76 22.43 -1.69
CA GLU A 137 2.64 21.30 -1.48
C GLU A 137 2.26 20.18 -2.46
N LYS A 138 3.28 19.58 -3.08
CA LYS A 138 3.11 18.40 -3.94
C LYS A 138 3.14 17.09 -3.16
N GLU A 139 3.29 17.18 -1.84
CA GLU A 139 3.42 16.04 -0.96
C GLU A 139 2.68 16.34 0.33
N MET A 140 2.04 15.31 0.87
CA MET A 140 1.46 15.35 2.21
C MET A 140 2.50 14.83 3.21
N PRO A 141 2.53 15.33 4.46
CA PRO A 141 3.33 14.72 5.52
C PRO A 141 3.07 13.22 5.65
N PHE A 142 4.10 12.44 5.95
CA PHE A 142 3.95 10.98 6.08
C PHE A 142 2.94 10.59 7.17
N ARG A 143 2.93 11.30 8.31
CA ARG A 143 1.92 11.16 9.36
C ARG A 143 1.11 12.45 9.49
N PRO A 144 0.07 12.67 8.67
CA PRO A 144 -0.73 13.88 8.70
C PRO A 144 -1.83 13.85 9.79
N TYR A 145 -1.66 12.97 10.79
CA TYR A 145 -2.60 12.67 11.87
C TYR A 145 -1.85 12.52 13.20
N ASP A 146 -2.59 12.61 14.31
CA ASP A 146 -2.05 12.30 15.63
C ASP A 146 -1.90 10.78 15.81
N GLN A 147 -0.67 10.35 16.07
CA GLN A 147 -0.33 8.95 16.30
C GLN A 147 -1.08 8.37 17.51
N THR A 148 -1.27 9.17 18.56
CA THR A 148 -1.96 8.74 19.80
C THR A 148 -3.42 8.42 19.53
N GLU A 149 -4.09 9.22 18.69
CA GLU A 149 -5.48 8.97 18.29
C GLU A 149 -5.61 7.71 17.43
N LEU A 150 -4.62 7.45 16.58
CA LEU A 150 -4.60 6.27 15.73
C LEU A 150 -4.35 4.99 16.54
N GLU A 151 -3.48 5.05 17.55
CA GLU A 151 -3.23 3.94 18.48
C GLU A 151 -4.44 3.67 19.41
N ALA A 152 -5.12 4.72 19.85
CA ALA A 152 -6.40 4.58 20.56
C ALA A 152 -7.44 3.88 19.67
N LEU A 153 -7.52 4.23 18.37
CA LEU A 153 -8.40 3.56 17.43
C LEU A 153 -8.11 2.05 17.31
N LYS A 154 -6.83 1.67 17.25
CA LYS A 154 -6.39 0.26 17.21
C LYS A 154 -6.85 -0.49 18.44
N THR A 155 -6.79 0.14 19.61
CA THR A 155 -7.20 -0.44 20.89
C THR A 155 -8.72 -0.55 21.01
N ASP A 156 -9.45 0.50 20.61
CA ASP A 156 -10.89 0.62 20.86
C ASP A 156 -11.75 -0.04 19.78
N SER A 157 -11.26 -0.10 18.53
CA SER A 157 -12.02 -0.54 17.36
C SER A 157 -11.34 -1.66 16.58
N GLY A 158 -10.14 -2.08 17.01
CA GLY A 158 -9.43 -3.22 16.50
C GLY A 158 -8.49 -2.94 15.33
N GLU A 159 -7.59 -3.89 15.13
CA GLU A 159 -6.49 -3.86 14.16
C GLU A 159 -6.94 -3.60 12.71
N LYS A 160 -8.06 -4.19 12.28
CA LYS A 160 -8.54 -4.03 10.90
C LYS A 160 -8.97 -2.60 10.61
N VAL A 161 -9.66 -1.96 11.56
CA VAL A 161 -10.11 -0.56 11.44
C VAL A 161 -8.90 0.37 11.38
N TYR A 162 -7.92 0.14 12.25
CA TYR A 162 -6.63 0.82 12.24
C TYR A 162 -5.93 0.76 10.87
N ARG A 163 -5.81 -0.44 10.29
CA ARG A 163 -5.18 -0.64 8.97
C ARG A 163 -5.94 0.05 7.84
N LEU A 164 -7.28 0.04 7.86
CA LEU A 164 -8.08 0.74 6.86
C LEU A 164 -7.85 2.26 6.89
N VAL A 165 -7.70 2.85 8.08
CA VAL A 165 -7.38 4.27 8.21
C VAL A 165 -5.97 4.58 7.69
N ARG A 166 -4.97 3.75 8.04
CA ARG A 166 -3.59 3.89 7.51
C ARG A 166 -3.58 3.80 5.98
N LYS A 167 -4.26 2.80 5.41
CA LYS A 167 -4.46 2.67 3.97
C LYS A 167 -5.10 3.92 3.36
N GLY A 168 -6.15 4.47 3.97
CA GLY A 168 -6.80 5.68 3.50
C GLY A 168 -5.85 6.89 3.44
N PHE A 169 -5.04 7.13 4.48
CA PHE A 169 -4.04 8.19 4.43
C PHE A 169 -2.97 7.92 3.37
N ARG A 170 -2.50 6.67 3.28
CA ARG A 170 -1.52 6.25 2.28
C ARG A 170 -1.96 6.57 0.86
N GLU A 171 -3.17 6.16 0.50
CA GLU A 171 -3.76 6.43 -0.81
C GLU A 171 -3.90 7.92 -1.06
N ALA A 172 -4.36 8.69 -0.07
CA ALA A 172 -4.46 10.14 -0.16
C ALA A 172 -3.10 10.82 -0.42
N ARG A 173 -2.03 10.37 0.25
CA ARG A 173 -0.66 10.86 0.01
C ARG A 173 -0.22 10.56 -1.43
N VAL A 174 -0.49 9.35 -1.93
CA VAL A 174 -0.17 8.99 -3.32
C VAL A 174 -0.97 9.81 -4.32
N ALA A 175 -2.25 10.06 -4.07
CA ALA A 175 -3.10 10.87 -4.93
C ALA A 175 -2.57 12.30 -5.06
N VAL A 176 -2.23 12.94 -3.93
CA VAL A 176 -1.63 14.29 -3.93
C VAL A 176 -0.31 14.30 -4.73
N ARG A 177 0.56 13.31 -4.50
CA ARG A 177 1.87 13.22 -5.16
C ARG A 177 1.78 12.98 -6.67
N THR A 178 0.85 12.13 -7.10
CA THR A 178 0.76 11.68 -8.51
C THR A 178 -0.30 12.43 -9.31
N SER A 179 -1.16 13.21 -8.65
CA SER A 179 -2.36 13.83 -9.23
C SER A 179 -3.31 12.81 -9.88
N VAL A 180 -3.38 11.60 -9.31
CA VAL A 180 -4.28 10.52 -9.74
C VAL A 180 -5.26 10.23 -8.62
N ASP A 181 -6.54 10.47 -8.88
CA ASP A 181 -7.61 10.34 -7.88
C ASP A 181 -8.21 8.93 -7.83
N PHE A 182 -7.96 8.10 -8.85
CA PHE A 182 -8.54 6.77 -8.99
C PHE A 182 -7.49 5.67 -9.03
N LYS A 183 -7.70 4.64 -8.21
CA LYS A 183 -6.89 3.41 -8.21
C LYS A 183 -7.05 2.65 -9.53
N PRO A 184 -6.02 1.91 -9.96
CA PRO A 184 -6.19 0.91 -11.03
C PRO A 184 -7.21 -0.15 -10.59
N TRP A 185 -8.13 -0.54 -11.46
CA TRP A 185 -9.25 -1.40 -11.09
C TRP A 185 -9.44 -2.58 -12.04
N ASP A 186 -9.56 -3.77 -11.47
CA ASP A 186 -9.89 -4.99 -12.18
C ASP A 186 -11.42 -5.17 -12.16
N LEU A 187 -12.02 -5.07 -13.34
CA LEU A 187 -13.47 -5.23 -13.52
C LEU A 187 -13.95 -6.67 -13.31
N GLU A 188 -13.12 -7.66 -13.62
CA GLU A 188 -13.48 -9.07 -13.53
C GLU A 188 -13.44 -9.52 -12.06
N GLU A 189 -12.37 -9.13 -11.35
CA GLU A 189 -12.16 -9.49 -9.95
C GLU A 189 -12.87 -8.53 -8.97
N GLY A 190 -13.34 -7.37 -9.45
CA GLY A 190 -14.04 -6.39 -8.62
C GLY A 190 -13.17 -5.79 -7.52
N ARG A 191 -11.88 -5.58 -7.78
CA ARG A 191 -10.88 -5.07 -6.83
C ARG A 191 -9.82 -4.22 -7.50
N GLU A 192 -8.95 -3.63 -6.69
CA GLU A 192 -7.75 -2.94 -7.17
C GLU A 192 -6.82 -3.90 -7.95
N CYS A 193 -6.27 -3.45 -9.09
CA CYS A 193 -5.25 -4.21 -9.80
C CYS A 193 -3.92 -4.13 -9.05
N THR A 194 -3.22 -5.25 -9.02
CA THR A 194 -1.81 -5.29 -8.65
C THR A 194 -0.94 -4.69 -9.74
N LEU A 195 0.26 -4.25 -9.37
CA LEU A 195 1.25 -3.77 -10.34
C LEU A 195 1.61 -4.84 -11.39
N SER A 196 1.67 -6.11 -10.99
CA SER A 196 1.94 -7.22 -11.92
C SER A 196 0.86 -7.35 -12.98
N GLU A 197 -0.41 -7.31 -12.58
CA GLU A 197 -1.56 -7.39 -13.51
C GLU A 197 -1.51 -6.24 -14.53
N LEU A 198 -1.17 -5.03 -14.09
CA LEU A 198 -1.01 -3.88 -15.00
C LEU A 198 0.15 -4.06 -15.99
N LEU A 199 1.27 -4.62 -15.55
CA LEU A 199 2.42 -4.90 -16.41
C LEU A 199 2.12 -5.98 -17.45
N ASP A 200 1.34 -7.00 -17.08
CA ASP A 200 0.90 -8.05 -18.01
C ASP A 200 -0.05 -7.50 -19.08
N GLN A 201 -1.01 -6.66 -18.67
CA GLN A 201 -1.90 -5.95 -19.60
C GLN A 201 -1.11 -5.05 -20.56
N LEU A 202 -0.10 -4.34 -20.05
CA LEU A 202 0.78 -3.51 -20.88
C LEU A 202 1.51 -4.35 -21.93
N GLN A 203 2.06 -5.50 -21.54
CA GLN A 203 2.74 -6.39 -22.47
C GLN A 203 1.78 -6.88 -23.57
N ALA A 204 0.54 -7.21 -23.22
CA ALA A 204 -0.49 -7.60 -24.18
C ALA A 204 -0.84 -6.47 -25.16
N LEU A 205 -0.98 -5.23 -24.67
CA LEU A 205 -1.23 -4.05 -25.50
C LEU A 205 -0.10 -3.81 -26.51
N ILE A 206 1.16 -3.90 -26.07
CA ILE A 206 2.34 -3.74 -26.94
C ILE A 206 2.34 -4.81 -28.04
N ARG A 207 2.15 -6.09 -27.68
CA ARG A 207 2.09 -7.21 -28.64
C ARG A 207 0.93 -7.04 -29.63
N GLY A 208 -0.22 -6.57 -29.16
CA GLY A 208 -1.41 -6.32 -29.99
C GLY A 208 -1.26 -5.13 -30.95
N ARG A 209 -0.42 -4.14 -30.63
CA ARG A 209 -0.06 -3.06 -31.56
C ARG A 209 0.94 -3.53 -32.63
N ILE A 210 1.96 -4.31 -32.24
CA ILE A 210 2.94 -4.85 -33.18
C ILE A 210 2.26 -5.70 -34.26
N ARG A 211 1.29 -6.54 -33.89
CA ARG A 211 0.54 -7.38 -34.85
C ARG A 211 -0.40 -6.61 -35.78
N ARG A 212 -0.78 -5.37 -35.45
CA ARG A 212 -1.65 -4.52 -36.29
C ARG A 212 -0.88 -3.63 -37.27
N HIS A 213 0.44 -3.52 -37.08
CA HIS A 213 1.34 -2.70 -37.91
C HIS A 213 2.36 -3.54 -38.72
N ALA A 214 2.23 -4.86 -38.69
CA ALA A 214 2.94 -5.81 -39.56
C ALA A 214 1.99 -6.29 -40.67
#